data_AF-A0A562FRX5-F1
#
_entry.id   AF-A0A562FRX5-F1
#
_cell.length_a   1.000
_cell.length_b   1.000
_cell.length_c   1.000
_cell.angle_alpha   90.00
_cell.angle_beta   90.00
_cell.angle_gamma   90.00
#
_symmetry.space_group_name_H-M   'P 1'
#
loop_
_entity.id
_entity.type
_entity.pdbx_description
1 polymer ?
#
loop_
_entity_poly.entity_id
_entity_poly.type
_entity_poly.pdbx_seq_one_letter_code
_entity_poly.pdbx_strand_id
1 'polypeptide(L)'
;MSGSRTISERTLYAISLVVAALFLCNIYYQLHIAPNWQWGPALDKMPKHMLTDFRAEVYENGKGGYAAGEYIASDAEYNKDLFPEFADGVNANSELVQPLIGDGRTVVAVHKLTVNGSEQTVVDVYHIGPRGGRIDNIQRYIAQ
;
A
#
# COMPACT_ATOMS: atom_id res chain seq x y z
N MET A 1 44.82 14.59 -42.28
CA MET A 1 44.73 15.87 -41.55
C MET A 1 43.71 15.71 -40.43
N SER A 2 44.16 15.53 -39.19
CA SER A 2 43.26 15.47 -38.04
C SER A 2 42.93 16.90 -37.63
N GLY A 3 41.75 17.38 -38.01
CA GLY A 3 41.29 18.71 -37.64
C GLY A 3 40.94 18.73 -36.14
N SER A 4 41.72 19.46 -35.35
CA SER A 4 41.37 19.75 -33.96
C SER A 4 40.05 20.53 -33.93
N ARG A 5 38.97 19.89 -33.49
CA ARG A 5 37.68 20.55 -33.24
C ARG A 5 37.76 21.20 -31.87
N THR A 6 37.93 22.51 -31.82
CA THR A 6 37.94 23.28 -30.58
C THR A 6 36.55 23.84 -30.29
N ILE A 7 36.12 23.78 -29.03
CA ILE A 7 34.86 24.35 -28.53
C ILE A 7 35.19 25.52 -27.61
N SER A 8 34.38 26.59 -27.67
CA SER A 8 34.57 27.76 -26.81
C SER A 8 34.16 27.45 -25.36
N GLU A 9 34.88 28.02 -24.39
CA GLU A 9 34.62 27.83 -22.96
C GLU A 9 33.18 28.26 -22.57
N ARG A 10 32.69 29.35 -23.17
CA ARG A 10 31.31 29.84 -22.96
C ARG A 10 30.26 28.84 -23.43
N THR A 11 30.52 28.17 -24.55
CA THR A 11 29.64 27.11 -25.06
C THR A 11 29.63 25.92 -24.11
N LEU A 12 30.79 25.55 -23.56
CA LEU A 12 30.90 24.51 -22.53
C LEU A 12 30.11 24.85 -21.26
N TYR A 13 30.20 26.08 -20.75
CA TYR A 13 29.40 26.52 -19.61
C TYR A 13 27.90 26.53 -19.89
N ALA A 14 27.49 26.99 -21.08
CA ALA A 14 26.08 26.99 -21.45
C ALA A 14 25.54 25.55 -21.50
N ILE A 15 26.28 24.63 -22.11
CA ILE A 15 25.91 23.21 -22.18
C ILE A 15 25.84 22.60 -20.77
N SER A 16 26.81 22.87 -19.89
CA SER A 16 26.78 22.32 -18.53
C SER A 16 25.59 22.82 -17.72
N LEU A 17 25.21 24.09 -17.88
CA LEU A 17 24.06 24.69 -17.21
C LEU A 17 22.73 24.08 -17.71
N VAL A 18 22.62 23.86 -19.03
CA VAL A 18 21.46 23.16 -19.62
C VAL A 18 21.37 21.72 -19.11
N VAL A 19 22.47 20.99 -19.08
CA VAL A 19 22.51 19.61 -18.55
C VAL A 19 22.10 19.60 -17.08
N ALA A 20 22.65 20.50 -16.26
CA ALA A 20 22.31 20.61 -14.84
C ALA A 20 20.81 20.87 -14.65
N ALA A 21 20.23 21.80 -15.42
CA ALA A 21 18.79 22.08 -15.37
C ALA A 21 17.94 20.87 -15.76
N LEU A 22 18.32 20.13 -16.80
CA LEU A 22 17.62 18.90 -17.21
C LEU A 22 17.68 17.82 -16.12
N PHE A 23 18.83 17.63 -15.46
CA PHE A 23 18.95 16.72 -14.32
C PHE A 23 18.03 17.13 -13.16
N LEU A 24 18.00 18.43 -12.83
CA LEU A 24 17.15 18.96 -11.76
C LEU A 24 15.65 18.78 -12.06
N CYS A 25 15.23 19.07 -13.30
CA CYS A 25 13.86 18.82 -13.74
C CYS A 25 13.50 17.33 -13.71
N ASN A 26 14.43 16.44 -14.10
CA ASN A 26 14.21 15.01 -14.06
C ASN A 26 14.03 14.51 -12.62
N ILE A 27 14.92 14.92 -11.71
CA ILE A 27 14.82 14.63 -10.27
C ILE A 27 13.47 15.14 -9.73
N TYR A 28 13.12 16.40 -10.00
CA TYR A 28 11.83 16.97 -9.59
C TYR A 28 10.64 16.15 -10.09
N TYR A 29 10.64 15.76 -11.37
CA TYR A 29 9.60 14.96 -11.99
C TYR A 29 9.48 13.58 -11.33
N GLN A 30 10.59 12.89 -11.12
CA GLN A 30 10.61 11.60 -10.42
C GLN A 30 10.20 11.72 -8.95
N LEU A 31 10.46 12.86 -8.30
CA LEU A 31 10.05 13.07 -6.91
C LEU A 31 8.54 13.37 -6.77
N HIS A 32 7.97 14.20 -7.65
CA HIS A 32 6.65 14.81 -7.42
C HIS A 32 5.55 14.34 -8.36
N ILE A 33 5.89 13.86 -9.57
CA ILE A 33 4.90 13.55 -10.61
C ILE A 33 4.82 12.05 -10.89
N ALA A 34 5.97 11.39 -11.01
CA ALA A 34 6.05 9.94 -11.22
C ALA A 34 7.02 9.30 -10.21
N PRO A 35 6.67 9.32 -8.91
CA PRO A 35 7.45 8.62 -7.90
C PRO A 35 7.47 7.11 -8.17
N ASN A 36 8.61 6.61 -8.66
CA ASN A 36 8.88 5.18 -8.74
C ASN A 36 9.21 4.55 -7.37
N TRP A 37 9.69 5.36 -6.43
CA TRP A 37 9.66 5.08 -5.00
C TRP A 37 8.22 5.07 -4.47
N GLN A 38 7.87 3.96 -3.82
CA GLN A 38 6.50 3.66 -3.42
C GLN A 38 6.14 4.49 -2.18
N TRP A 39 4.99 5.14 -2.20
CA TRP A 39 4.30 5.63 -1.00
C TRP A 39 3.19 4.64 -0.71
N GLY A 40 3.32 3.94 0.41
CA GLY A 40 2.33 2.99 0.88
C GLY A 40 2.30 3.08 2.40
N PRO A 41 1.16 2.78 3.04
CA PRO A 41 0.97 2.98 4.47
C PRO A 41 1.93 2.15 5.35
N ALA A 42 2.71 1.25 4.75
CA ALA A 42 3.61 0.34 5.45
C ALA A 42 5.05 0.27 4.92
N LEU A 43 5.57 1.29 4.22
CA LEU A 43 6.97 1.23 3.78
C LEU A 43 7.98 1.03 4.93
N ASP A 44 7.63 1.49 6.14
CA ASP A 44 8.48 1.35 7.34
C ASP A 44 7.79 0.59 8.50
N LYS A 45 6.62 -0.02 8.26
CA LYS A 45 5.84 -0.69 9.31
C LYS A 45 5.98 -2.19 9.22
N MET A 46 6.05 -2.85 10.38
CA MET A 46 5.92 -4.31 10.42
C MET A 46 4.53 -4.71 9.90
N PRO A 47 4.40 -5.84 9.19
CA PRO A 47 3.14 -6.38 8.69
C PRO A 47 1.98 -6.33 9.68
N LYS A 48 2.22 -6.70 10.93
CA LYS A 48 1.23 -6.63 12.00
C LYS A 48 0.70 -5.22 12.23
N HIS A 49 1.58 -4.22 12.28
CA HIS A 49 1.19 -2.82 12.52
C HIS A 49 0.39 -2.27 11.34
N MET A 50 0.78 -2.60 10.11
CA MET A 50 -0.01 -2.24 8.94
C MET A 50 -1.43 -2.81 9.02
N LEU A 51 -1.56 -4.09 9.40
CA LEU A 51 -2.88 -4.69 9.53
C LEU A 51 -3.67 -4.09 10.70
N THR A 52 -3.03 -3.73 11.81
CA THR A 52 -3.69 -3.00 12.91
C THR A 52 -4.28 -1.68 12.41
N ASP A 53 -3.51 -0.88 11.67
CA ASP A 53 -3.97 0.41 11.16
C ASP A 53 -5.10 0.22 10.13
N PHE A 54 -4.96 -0.75 9.22
CA PHE A 54 -6.01 -1.12 8.28
C PHE A 54 -7.32 -1.46 9.00
N ARG A 55 -7.25 -2.29 10.05
CA ARG A 55 -8.42 -2.68 10.84
C ARG A 55 -9.04 -1.50 11.57
N ALA A 56 -8.26 -0.56 12.09
CA ALA A 56 -8.78 0.65 12.70
C ALA A 56 -9.57 1.49 11.68
N GLU A 57 -9.04 1.65 10.46
CA GLU A 57 -9.77 2.38 9.41
C GLU A 57 -11.08 1.69 9.01
N VAL A 58 -11.07 0.36 8.88
CA VAL A 58 -12.27 -0.41 8.53
C VAL A 58 -13.31 -0.42 9.67
N TYR A 59 -12.91 -0.83 10.87
CA TYR A 59 -13.84 -1.19 11.95
C TYR A 59 -14.05 -0.09 13.00
N GLU A 60 -13.07 0.79 13.23
CA GLU A 60 -13.22 1.89 14.21
C GLU A 60 -13.70 3.17 13.52
N ASN A 61 -13.17 3.47 12.34
CA ASN A 61 -13.50 4.69 11.59
C ASN A 61 -14.63 4.50 10.57
N GLY A 62 -15.05 3.26 10.26
CA GLY A 62 -16.10 2.97 9.27
C GLY A 62 -15.73 3.35 7.84
N LYS A 63 -14.43 3.44 7.54
CA LYS A 63 -13.84 3.87 6.26
C LYS A 63 -13.33 2.69 5.46
N GLY A 64 -14.16 1.65 5.30
CA GLY A 64 -13.79 0.41 4.61
C GLY A 64 -13.31 0.61 3.17
N GLY A 65 -13.97 1.49 2.42
CA GLY A 65 -13.63 1.79 1.03
C GLY A 65 -12.33 2.55 0.88
N TYR A 66 -12.11 3.56 1.73
CA TYR A 66 -10.82 4.23 1.83
C TYR A 66 -9.69 3.27 2.22
N ALA A 67 -9.90 2.44 3.24
CA ALA A 67 -8.92 1.45 3.69
C ALA A 67 -8.58 0.45 2.57
N ALA A 68 -9.58 -0.03 1.83
CA ALA A 68 -9.37 -0.91 0.69
C ALA A 68 -8.60 -0.22 -0.44
N GLY A 69 -8.81 1.08 -0.70
CA GLY A 69 -8.07 1.83 -1.71
C GLY A 69 -6.59 2.07 -1.36
N GLU A 70 -6.28 2.27 -0.08
CA GLU A 70 -4.94 2.64 0.37
C GLU A 70 -4.06 1.45 0.77
N TYR A 71 -4.65 0.46 1.47
CA TYR A 71 -3.91 -0.66 2.06
C TYR A 71 -3.88 -1.89 1.16
N ILE A 72 -4.87 -2.08 0.29
CA ILE A 72 -4.95 -3.22 -0.60
C ILE A 72 -4.38 -2.82 -1.97
N ALA A 73 -3.53 -3.68 -2.54
CA ALA A 73 -3.01 -3.47 -3.88
C ALA A 73 -4.14 -3.55 -4.91
N SER A 74 -4.07 -2.75 -5.97
CA SER A 74 -5.12 -2.72 -7.01
C SER A 74 -5.25 -4.04 -7.77
N ASP A 75 -4.18 -4.83 -7.77
CA ASP A 75 -4.04 -6.16 -8.37
C ASP A 75 -4.14 -7.29 -7.32
N ALA A 76 -4.59 -6.99 -6.09
CA ALA A 76 -4.68 -7.99 -5.04
C ALA A 76 -5.68 -9.11 -5.35
N GLU A 77 -5.32 -10.33 -4.98
CA GLU A 77 -6.14 -11.52 -5.16
C GLU A 77 -6.99 -11.81 -3.91
N TYR A 78 -8.29 -11.52 -3.99
CA TYR A 78 -9.26 -11.90 -2.96
C TYR A 78 -10.70 -11.88 -3.50
N ASN A 79 -11.60 -12.59 -2.82
CA ASN A 79 -13.03 -12.58 -3.17
C ASN A 79 -13.75 -11.42 -2.47
N LYS A 80 -14.07 -10.36 -3.24
CA LYS A 80 -14.74 -9.15 -2.73
C LYS A 80 -16.09 -9.41 -2.07
N ASP A 81 -16.83 -10.41 -2.52
CA ASP A 81 -18.16 -10.72 -1.98
C ASP A 81 -18.09 -11.20 -0.52
N LEU A 82 -16.93 -11.72 -0.09
CA LEU A 82 -16.70 -12.13 1.28
C LEU A 82 -16.36 -10.98 2.23
N PHE A 83 -16.11 -9.76 1.72
CA PHE A 83 -15.70 -8.59 2.50
C PHE A 83 -16.63 -7.38 2.28
N PRO A 84 -17.93 -7.49 2.62
CA PRO A 84 -18.87 -6.36 2.51
C PRO A 84 -18.44 -5.14 3.34
N GLU A 85 -17.65 -5.34 4.40
CA GLU A 85 -17.11 -4.28 5.25
C GLU A 85 -16.07 -3.39 4.58
N PHE A 86 -15.56 -3.76 3.40
CA PHE A 86 -14.62 -2.93 2.62
C PHE A 86 -15.33 -1.85 1.79
N ALA A 87 -16.63 -1.64 2.00
CA ALA A 87 -17.34 -0.48 1.47
C ALA A 87 -17.47 0.62 2.54
N ASP A 88 -17.44 1.88 2.12
CA ASP A 88 -17.60 3.02 3.03
C ASP A 88 -19.01 3.06 3.62
N GLY A 89 -19.10 3.39 4.92
CA GLY A 89 -20.38 3.53 5.62
C GLY A 89 -21.05 2.23 6.04
N VAL A 90 -20.41 1.07 5.81
CA VAL A 90 -20.87 -0.21 6.35
C VAL A 90 -20.57 -0.27 7.84
N ASN A 91 -21.61 -0.51 8.64
CA ASN A 91 -21.45 -0.73 10.07
C ASN A 91 -21.01 -2.19 10.31
N ALA A 92 -19.69 -2.38 10.32
CA ALA A 92 -19.03 -3.62 10.65
C ALA A 92 -18.23 -3.45 11.94
N ASN A 93 -18.43 -4.35 12.89
CA ASN A 93 -17.60 -4.42 14.08
C ASN A 93 -16.74 -5.69 14.03
N SER A 94 -15.52 -5.59 14.53
CA SER A 94 -14.64 -6.74 14.61
C SER A 94 -13.85 -6.81 15.91
N GLU A 95 -14.05 -7.90 16.64
CA GLU A 95 -13.33 -8.22 17.86
C GLU A 95 -12.32 -9.35 17.62
N LEU A 96 -11.04 -9.10 17.89
CA LEU A 96 -10.00 -10.12 17.80
C LEU A 96 -10.17 -11.17 18.90
N VAL A 97 -10.33 -12.44 18.51
CA VAL A 97 -10.38 -13.58 19.44
C VAL A 97 -8.99 -13.91 19.98
N GLN A 98 -7.97 -13.67 19.16
CA GLN A 98 -6.56 -13.82 19.52
C GLN A 98 -5.77 -12.61 18.99
N PRO A 99 -4.64 -12.27 19.64
CA PRO A 99 -3.73 -11.27 19.08
C PRO A 99 -3.35 -11.64 17.64
N LEU A 100 -3.16 -10.65 16.78
CA LEU A 100 -2.72 -10.87 15.40
C LEU A 100 -1.48 -11.79 15.38
N ILE A 101 -1.55 -12.86 14.61
CA ILE A 101 -0.44 -13.79 14.42
C ILE A 101 0.27 -13.37 13.14
N GLY A 102 1.56 -13.14 13.21
CA GLY A 102 2.32 -12.65 12.05
C GLY A 102 3.59 -13.46 11.92
N ASP A 103 3.81 -13.99 10.72
CA ASP A 103 5.02 -14.70 10.34
C ASP A 103 5.52 -14.13 9.00
N GLY A 104 6.67 -13.46 9.05
CA GLY A 104 7.21 -12.73 7.92
C GLY A 104 6.19 -11.74 7.36
N ARG A 105 5.72 -12.00 6.13
CA ARG A 105 4.80 -11.14 5.37
C ARG A 105 3.34 -11.56 5.45
N THR A 106 3.07 -12.65 6.17
CA THR A 106 1.73 -13.19 6.35
C THR A 106 1.23 -12.81 7.74
N VAL A 107 0.02 -12.27 7.81
CA VAL A 107 -0.65 -11.91 9.06
C VAL A 107 -2.01 -12.57 9.09
N VAL A 108 -2.31 -13.27 10.17
CA VAL A 108 -3.58 -13.94 10.41
C VAL A 108 -4.34 -13.20 11.50
N ALA A 109 -5.59 -12.86 11.19
CA ALA A 109 -6.55 -12.32 12.13
C ALA A 109 -7.66 -13.34 12.39
N VAL A 110 -7.75 -13.80 13.63
CA VAL A 110 -8.89 -14.60 14.11
C VAL A 110 -9.80 -13.64 14.85
N HIS A 111 -11.00 -13.41 14.32
CA HIS A 111 -11.91 -12.40 14.85
C HIS A 111 -13.37 -12.83 14.78
N LYS A 112 -14.15 -12.34 15.73
CA LYS A 112 -15.60 -12.27 15.62
C LYS A 112 -15.92 -11.05 14.80
N LEU A 113 -16.63 -11.28 13.70
CA LEU A 113 -17.06 -10.25 12.77
C LEU A 113 -18.57 -10.11 12.88
N THR A 114 -19.02 -8.91 13.18
CA THR A 114 -20.44 -8.55 13.21
C THR A 114 -20.71 -7.56 12.09
N VAL A 115 -21.42 -8.02 11.06
CA VAL A 115 -21.81 -7.19 9.90
C VAL A 115 -23.31 -7.23 9.78
N ASN A 116 -23.96 -6.06 9.70
CA ASN A 116 -25.41 -5.95 9.56
C ASN A 116 -26.21 -6.74 10.61
N GLY A 117 -25.67 -6.86 11.84
CA GLY A 117 -26.30 -7.58 12.95
C GLY A 117 -26.09 -9.10 12.97
N SER A 118 -25.41 -9.68 11.98
CA SER A 118 -25.02 -11.08 11.98
C SER A 118 -23.60 -11.23 12.52
N GLU A 119 -23.42 -12.00 13.60
CA GLU A 119 -22.12 -12.35 14.18
C GLU A 119 -21.63 -13.68 13.60
N GLN A 120 -20.37 -13.72 13.17
CA GLN A 120 -19.69 -14.93 12.71
C GLN A 120 -18.23 -14.90 13.16
N THR A 121 -17.67 -16.07 13.46
CA THR A 121 -16.23 -16.20 13.72
C THR A 121 -15.54 -16.51 12.40
N VAL A 122 -14.54 -15.69 12.04
CA VAL A 122 -13.80 -15.87 10.80
C VAL A 122 -12.30 -15.80 11.06
N VAL A 123 -11.55 -16.37 10.12
CA VAL A 123 -10.09 -16.35 10.08
C VAL A 123 -9.71 -15.72 8.75
N ASP A 124 -9.10 -14.54 8.84
CA ASP A 124 -8.58 -13.84 7.68
C ASP A 124 -7.06 -13.98 7.62
N VAL A 125 -6.56 -14.45 6.48
CA VAL A 125 -5.13 -14.56 6.19
C VAL A 125 -4.78 -13.47 5.18
N TYR A 126 -3.96 -12.53 5.62
CA TYR A 126 -3.47 -11.41 4.83
C TYR A 126 -2.02 -11.67 4.42
N HIS A 127 -1.74 -11.62 3.12
CA HIS A 127 -0.37 -11.56 2.63
C HIS A 127 -0.05 -10.13 2.21
N ILE A 128 1.15 -9.68 2.56
CA ILE A 128 1.62 -8.34 2.23
C ILE A 128 2.65 -8.47 1.11
N GLY A 129 2.44 -7.78 0.00
CA GLY A 129 3.28 -7.90 -1.19
C GLY A 129 4.65 -7.23 -1.06
N PRO A 130 5.71 -7.79 -1.65
CA PRO A 130 7.10 -7.36 -1.50
C PRO A 130 7.35 -5.91 -1.91
N ARG A 131 6.45 -5.35 -2.72
CA ARG A 131 6.49 -4.02 -3.29
C ARG A 131 5.39 -3.17 -2.67
N GLY A 132 5.77 -2.13 -1.92
CA GLY A 132 4.86 -1.04 -1.52
C GLY A 132 4.12 -1.24 -0.20
N GLY A 133 4.35 -2.34 0.52
CA GLY A 133 3.74 -2.54 1.84
C GLY A 133 2.21 -2.59 1.81
N ARG A 134 1.65 -3.07 0.70
CA ARG A 134 0.19 -3.27 0.52
C ARG A 134 -0.16 -4.75 0.61
N ILE A 135 -1.41 -5.01 0.94
CA ILE A 135 -2.00 -6.36 0.95
C ILE A 135 -2.18 -6.79 -0.50
N ASP A 136 -1.55 -7.90 -0.90
CA ASP A 136 -1.64 -8.45 -2.26
C ASP A 136 -2.51 -9.72 -2.33
N ASN A 137 -2.81 -10.35 -1.18
CA ASN A 137 -3.73 -11.47 -1.12
C ASN A 137 -4.50 -11.47 0.21
N ILE A 138 -5.79 -11.81 0.16
CA ILE A 138 -6.63 -12.00 1.34
C ILE A 138 -7.46 -13.28 1.17
N GLN A 139 -7.40 -14.15 2.16
CA GLN A 139 -8.25 -15.34 2.25
C GLN A 139 -9.07 -15.30 3.53
N ARG A 140 -10.39 -15.47 3.41
CA ARG A 140 -11.30 -15.56 4.55
C ARG A 140 -11.82 -16.99 4.70
N TYR A 141 -11.71 -17.52 5.90
CA TYR A 141 -12.29 -18.80 6.31
C TYR A 141 -13.36 -18.53 7.36
N ILE A 142 -14.57 -19.05 7.17
CA ILE A 142 -15.68 -18.91 8.12
C ILE A 142 -15.71 -20.17 8.98
N ALA A 143 -15.66 -20.01 10.30
CA ALA A 143 -15.77 -21.13 11.22
C ALA A 143 -17.23 -21.63 11.24
N GLN A 144 -17.40 -22.96 11.16
CA GLN A 144 -18.69 -23.65 11.27
C GLN A 144 -18.92 -24.17 12.68
#